data_AF-A0A7Y2KXS2-F1
#
_entry.id   AF-A0A7Y2KXS2-F1
#
_cell.length_a   1.000
_cell.length_b   1.000
_cell.length_c   1.000
_cell.angle_alpha   90.00
_cell.angle_beta   90.00
_cell.angle_gamma   90.00
#
_symmetry.space_group_name_H-M   'P 1'
#
loop_
_entity.id
_entity.type
_entity.pdbx_description
1 polymer ?
#
loop_
_entity_poly.entity_id
_entity_poly.type
_entity_poly.pdbx_seq_one_letter_code
_entity_poly.pdbx_strand_id
1 'polypeptide(L)'
;MHSYDYALILAFFALVLLPAPFLGRFYYRVMEGRRTWLTPVLGPVEKVCYRVAGVDPGTEQSWQKYTLALLAFNLAGFVLLFAILLLQQYLPLNPQQLPGQEWTQAFNTAVSFVTNTNWQSYSGEATLSYFSQMAGLTVQNFVSAATGLAVLVALCRGISRRSAQTLGNFWVDMTRATLYGLLPLCLVLALFLVWQGVPQTFAHYVNALTLQGADQVIPLGPAASQIAIKQLGTNGGGFFGVNSAHPFENPSAWSNLFEMASIILIPVALVFTFGHYVKDLRQSRAIIACMLALFLIGGGTALYAEYQPNPTLN
;
A
#
# COMPACT_ATOMS: atom_id res chain seq x y z
N MET A 1 25.77 14.99 10.72
CA MET A 1 25.60 14.00 9.65
C MET A 1 26.91 13.29 9.42
N HIS A 2 26.88 11.97 9.52
CA HIS A 2 28.00 11.11 9.17
C HIS A 2 28.01 10.81 7.67
N SER A 3 29.12 10.29 7.15
CA SER A 3 29.27 9.96 5.72
C SER A 3 28.25 8.93 5.23
N TYR A 4 27.82 8.01 6.09
CA TYR A 4 26.82 6.99 5.75
C TYR A 4 25.40 7.57 5.56
N ASP A 5 25.06 8.70 6.19
CA ASP A 5 23.75 9.34 6.05
C ASP A 5 23.55 9.81 4.60
N TYR A 6 24.60 10.42 4.01
CA TYR A 6 24.58 10.84 2.62
C TYR A 6 24.47 9.65 1.66
N ALA A 7 25.14 8.53 1.98
CA ALA A 7 25.03 7.31 1.18
C ALA A 7 23.59 6.75 1.19
N LEU A 8 22.91 6.75 2.35
CA LEU A 8 21.52 6.32 2.45
C LEU A 8 20.56 7.23 1.69
N ILE A 9 20.75 8.55 1.75
CA ILE A 9 19.95 9.51 0.99
C ILE A 9 20.13 9.30 -0.52
N LEU A 10 21.37 9.12 -0.98
CA LEU A 10 21.65 8.83 -2.39
C LEU A 10 21.04 7.48 -2.82
N ALA A 11 21.15 6.46 -1.97
CA ALA A 11 20.55 5.15 -2.23
C ALA A 11 19.02 5.25 -2.31
N PHE A 12 18.38 6.03 -1.43
CA PHE A 12 16.94 6.29 -1.46
C PHE A 12 16.51 6.91 -2.80
N PHE A 13 17.18 7.98 -3.24
CA PHE A 13 16.87 8.61 -4.52
C PHE A 13 17.13 7.66 -5.70
N ALA A 14 18.20 6.86 -5.66
CA ALA A 14 18.49 5.87 -6.69
C ALA A 14 17.40 4.78 -6.77
N LEU A 15 16.96 4.25 -5.62
CA LEU A 15 15.90 3.24 -5.52
C LEU A 15 14.54 3.73 -6.03
N VAL A 16 14.29 5.04 -5.99
CA VAL A 16 13.03 5.63 -6.48
C VAL A 16 13.15 6.07 -7.95
N LEU A 17 14.14 6.89 -8.28
CA LEU A 17 14.22 7.58 -9.56
C LEU A 17 14.72 6.69 -10.71
N LEU A 18 15.57 5.70 -10.45
CA LEU A 18 16.06 4.78 -11.49
C LEU A 18 14.95 3.85 -12.02
N PRO A 19 14.15 3.16 -11.18
CA PRO A 19 13.10 2.27 -11.68
C PRO A 19 11.84 3.02 -12.13
N ALA A 20 11.54 4.22 -11.61
CA ALA A 20 10.27 4.90 -11.88
C ALA A 20 9.91 5.09 -13.37
N PRO A 21 10.82 5.47 -14.29
CA PRO A 21 10.49 5.57 -15.71
C PRO A 21 10.08 4.23 -16.33
N PHE A 22 10.77 3.14 -15.97
CA PHE A 22 10.47 1.80 -16.47
C PHE A 22 9.16 1.29 -15.90
N LEU A 23 8.94 1.51 -14.61
CA LEU A 23 7.72 1.13 -13.91
C LEU A 23 6.52 1.93 -14.42
N GLY A 24 6.68 3.22 -14.71
CA GLY A 24 5.63 4.05 -15.31
C GLY A 24 5.25 3.60 -16.72
N ARG A 25 6.23 3.22 -17.54
CA ARG A 25 5.97 2.60 -18.85
C ARG A 25 5.24 1.26 -18.70
N PHE A 26 5.61 0.48 -17.69
CA PHE A 26 4.97 -0.79 -17.38
C PHE A 26 3.49 -0.58 -16.97
N TYR A 27 3.21 0.31 -16.03
CA TYR A 27 1.84 0.66 -15.63
C TYR A 27 1.01 1.12 -16.82
N TYR A 28 1.52 2.03 -17.66
CA TYR A 28 0.82 2.44 -18.88
C TYR A 28 0.45 1.25 -19.78
N ARG A 29 1.37 0.30 -20.00
CA ARG A 29 1.11 -0.89 -20.82
C ARG A 29 0.07 -1.81 -20.18
N VAL A 30 0.19 -2.07 -18.89
CA VAL A 30 -0.74 -2.93 -18.13
C VAL A 30 -2.15 -2.36 -18.19
N MET A 31 -2.32 -1.08 -17.85
CA MET A 31 -3.64 -0.46 -17.75
C MET A 31 -4.34 -0.36 -19.11
N GLU A 32 -3.57 -0.21 -20.20
CA GLU A 32 -4.08 -0.25 -21.58
C GLU A 32 -4.18 -1.68 -22.16
N GLY A 33 -4.02 -2.72 -21.34
CA GLY A 33 -4.21 -4.12 -21.75
C GLY A 33 -3.16 -4.66 -22.72
N ARG A 34 -2.00 -4.02 -22.80
CA ARG A 34 -0.88 -4.47 -23.65
C ARG A 34 -0.14 -5.62 -22.98
N ARG A 35 0.38 -6.54 -23.80
CA ARG A 35 1.18 -7.67 -23.31
C ARG A 35 2.46 -7.17 -22.62
N THR A 36 2.68 -7.66 -21.41
CA THR A 36 3.89 -7.45 -20.60
C THR A 36 4.59 -8.78 -20.34
N TRP A 37 5.74 -8.72 -19.67
CA TRP A 37 6.48 -9.90 -19.25
C TRP A 37 5.75 -10.75 -18.19
N LEU A 38 4.80 -10.14 -17.45
CA LEU A 38 3.95 -10.84 -16.48
C LEU A 38 2.68 -11.45 -17.10
N THR A 39 2.27 -11.00 -18.29
CA THR A 39 1.05 -11.50 -18.95
C THR A 39 0.99 -13.02 -19.13
N PRO A 40 2.07 -13.76 -19.42
CA PRO A 40 2.01 -15.22 -19.53
C PRO A 40 1.58 -15.90 -18.23
N VAL A 41 1.94 -15.33 -17.08
CA VAL A 41 1.68 -15.91 -15.75
C VAL A 41 0.37 -15.38 -15.16
N LEU A 42 0.16 -14.06 -15.22
CA LEU A 42 -0.99 -13.40 -14.58
C LEU A 42 -2.20 -13.26 -15.51
N GLY A 43 -2.02 -13.36 -16.83
CA GLY A 43 -3.12 -13.27 -17.80
C GLY A 43 -4.20 -14.35 -17.63
N PRO A 44 -3.85 -15.62 -17.34
CA PRO A 44 -4.84 -16.63 -16.99
C PRO A 44 -5.63 -16.26 -15.73
N VAL A 45 -4.96 -15.75 -14.69
CA VAL A 45 -5.59 -15.32 -13.43
C VAL A 45 -6.54 -14.14 -13.67
N GLU A 46 -6.10 -13.14 -14.43
CA GLU A 46 -6.91 -11.99 -14.86
C GLU A 46 -8.20 -12.45 -15.55
N LYS A 47 -8.11 -13.41 -16.49
CA LYS A 47 -9.29 -13.98 -17.17
C LYS A 47 -10.23 -14.73 -16.25
N VAL A 48 -9.70 -15.45 -15.25
CA VAL A 48 -10.52 -16.14 -14.25
C VAL A 48 -11.23 -15.12 -13.37
N CYS A 49 -10.55 -14.08 -12.90
CA CYS A 49 -11.17 -12.99 -12.14
C CYS A 49 -12.33 -12.36 -12.92
N TYR A 50 -12.12 -12.05 -14.21
CA TYR A 50 -13.18 -11.50 -15.06
C TYR A 50 -14.36 -12.46 -15.23
N ARG A 51 -14.10 -13.75 -15.46
CA ARG A 51 -15.16 -14.74 -15.62
C ARG A 51 -15.99 -14.93 -14.35
N VAL A 52 -15.33 -15.02 -13.18
CA VAL A 52 -16.01 -15.20 -11.89
C VAL A 52 -16.81 -13.96 -11.51
N ALA A 53 -16.28 -12.77 -11.78
CA ALA A 53 -16.96 -11.51 -11.50
C ALA A 53 -18.00 -11.12 -12.57
N GLY A 54 -18.13 -11.88 -13.67
CA GLY A 54 -19.01 -11.52 -14.79
C GLY A 54 -18.60 -10.24 -15.51
N VAL A 55 -17.31 -9.87 -15.46
CA VAL A 55 -16.77 -8.66 -16.07
C VAL A 55 -16.40 -8.94 -17.52
N ASP A 56 -17.02 -8.21 -18.45
CA ASP A 56 -16.54 -8.15 -19.82
C ASP A 56 -15.47 -7.04 -19.96
N PRO A 57 -14.20 -7.39 -20.23
CA PRO A 57 -13.14 -6.42 -20.38
C PRO A 57 -13.25 -5.56 -21.64
N GLY A 58 -14.09 -5.94 -22.61
CA GLY A 58 -14.35 -5.15 -23.82
C GLY A 58 -15.36 -4.02 -23.62
N THR A 59 -16.16 -4.07 -22.56
CA THR A 59 -17.20 -3.08 -22.28
C THR A 59 -16.60 -1.83 -21.62
N GLU A 60 -16.73 -0.67 -22.27
CA GLU A 60 -16.36 0.62 -21.67
C GLU A 60 -17.53 1.27 -20.90
N GLN A 61 -17.18 2.09 -19.91
CA GLN A 61 -18.08 2.78 -18.99
C GLN A 61 -17.99 4.30 -19.19
N SER A 62 -19.13 4.99 -19.11
CA SER A 62 -19.17 6.45 -18.92
C SER A 62 -18.65 6.82 -17.53
N TRP A 63 -18.33 8.10 -17.31
CA TRP A 63 -17.86 8.57 -16.00
C TRP A 63 -18.85 8.25 -14.87
N GLN A 64 -20.15 8.34 -15.13
CA GLN A 64 -21.20 8.04 -14.13
C GLN A 64 -21.16 6.56 -13.73
N LYS A 65 -21.08 5.65 -14.72
CA LYS A 65 -21.00 4.21 -14.46
C LYS A 65 -19.70 3.84 -13.76
N TYR A 66 -18.60 4.46 -14.15
CA TYR A 66 -17.29 4.26 -13.53
C TYR A 66 -17.29 4.70 -12.06
N THR A 67 -17.79 5.91 -11.77
CA THR A 67 -17.91 6.42 -10.41
C THR A 67 -18.85 5.57 -9.55
N LEU A 68 -20.00 5.15 -10.10
CA LEU A 68 -20.92 4.30 -9.36
C LEU A 68 -20.31 2.93 -9.04
N ALA A 69 -19.58 2.32 -9.98
CA ALA A 69 -18.86 1.07 -9.74
C ALA A 69 -17.80 1.22 -8.64
N LEU A 70 -17.05 2.33 -8.66
CA LEU A 70 -16.07 2.67 -7.63
C LEU A 70 -16.72 2.81 -6.25
N LEU A 71 -17.80 3.59 -6.14
CA LEU A 71 -18.49 3.82 -4.87
C LEU A 71 -19.11 2.53 -4.33
N ALA A 72 -19.75 1.74 -5.19
CA ALA A 72 -20.34 0.45 -4.81
C ALA A 72 -19.27 -0.53 -4.31
N PHE A 73 -18.12 -0.59 -4.98
CA PHE A 73 -17.02 -1.46 -4.58
C PHE A 73 -16.42 -1.07 -3.22
N ASN A 74 -16.19 0.23 -2.98
CA ASN A 74 -15.67 0.71 -1.69
C ASN A 74 -16.71 0.56 -0.57
N LEU A 75 -18.00 0.76 -0.85
CA LEU A 75 -19.07 0.49 0.11
C LEU A 75 -19.13 -1.00 0.48
N ALA A 76 -19.01 -1.90 -0.49
CA ALA A 76 -18.96 -3.34 -0.23
C ALA A 76 -17.72 -3.72 0.61
N GLY A 77 -16.56 -3.13 0.30
CA GLY A 77 -15.33 -3.27 1.09
C GLY A 77 -15.50 -2.80 2.54
N PHE A 78 -16.13 -1.63 2.73
CA PHE A 78 -16.47 -1.10 4.05
C PHE A 78 -17.37 -2.05 4.83
N VAL A 79 -18.50 -2.49 4.24
CA VAL A 79 -19.45 -3.38 4.92
C VAL A 79 -18.77 -4.70 5.32
N LEU A 80 -17.95 -5.26 4.43
CA LEU A 80 -17.23 -6.50 4.70
C LEU A 80 -16.20 -6.32 5.83
N LEU A 81 -15.37 -5.28 5.78
CA LEU A 81 -14.38 -5.03 6.83
C LEU A 81 -15.06 -4.72 8.17
N PHE A 82 -16.10 -3.89 8.17
CA PHE A 82 -16.86 -3.56 9.36
C PHE A 82 -17.46 -4.83 10.01
N ALA A 83 -18.03 -5.73 9.22
CA ALA A 83 -18.52 -7.02 9.70
C ALA A 83 -17.41 -7.91 10.26
N ILE A 84 -16.24 -7.98 9.60
CA ILE A 84 -15.08 -8.74 10.09
C ILE A 84 -14.62 -8.22 11.46
N LEU A 85 -14.56 -6.91 11.65
CA LEU A 85 -14.10 -6.30 12.91
C LEU A 85 -15.09 -6.50 14.06
N LEU A 86 -16.40 -6.38 13.79
CA LEU A 86 -17.45 -6.64 14.78
C LEU A 86 -17.52 -8.13 15.18
N LEU A 87 -17.37 -9.03 14.20
CA LEU A 87 -17.52 -10.47 14.39
C LEU A 87 -16.19 -11.20 14.60
N GLN A 88 -15.10 -10.46 14.80
CA GLN A 88 -13.73 -10.99 14.90
C GLN A 88 -13.60 -12.20 15.83
N GLN A 89 -14.32 -12.19 16.96
CA GLN A 89 -14.27 -13.27 17.95
C GLN A 89 -14.73 -14.62 17.41
N TYR A 90 -15.57 -14.65 16.37
CA TYR A 90 -16.11 -15.85 15.75
C TYR A 90 -15.32 -16.32 14.53
N LEU A 91 -14.33 -15.54 14.09
CA LEU A 91 -13.52 -15.82 12.90
C LEU A 91 -12.30 -16.67 13.27
N PRO A 92 -11.76 -17.46 12.32
CA PRO A 92 -10.57 -18.29 12.58
C PRO A 92 -9.33 -17.41 12.80
N LEU A 93 -8.18 -18.03 13.11
CA LEU A 93 -6.89 -17.33 13.29
C LEU A 93 -6.95 -16.21 14.35
N ASN A 94 -7.62 -16.50 15.47
CA ASN A 94 -7.68 -15.64 16.65
C ASN A 94 -7.04 -16.35 17.86
N PRO A 95 -5.70 -16.52 17.88
CA PRO A 95 -5.02 -17.29 18.93
C PRO A 95 -5.17 -16.67 20.33
N GLN A 96 -5.36 -15.36 20.41
CA GLN A 96 -5.53 -14.60 21.64
C GLN A 96 -6.99 -14.48 22.09
N GLN A 97 -7.94 -15.08 21.35
CA GLN A 97 -9.38 -14.99 21.62
C GLN A 97 -9.87 -13.55 21.82
N LEU A 98 -9.34 -12.62 21.03
CA LEU A 98 -9.68 -11.21 21.12
C LEU A 98 -11.17 -11.01 20.76
N PRO A 99 -11.91 -10.20 21.54
CA PRO A 99 -13.31 -9.93 21.25
C PRO A 99 -13.47 -9.16 19.94
N GLY A 100 -14.72 -9.07 19.47
CA GLY A 100 -15.09 -8.10 18.45
C GLY A 100 -14.77 -6.67 18.90
N GLN A 101 -14.39 -5.80 17.96
CA GLN A 101 -14.24 -4.38 18.27
C GLN A 101 -15.59 -3.76 18.63
N GLU A 102 -15.56 -2.75 19.52
CA GLU A 102 -16.72 -1.90 19.77
C GLU A 102 -17.13 -1.17 18.47
N TRP A 103 -18.42 -0.92 18.26
CA TRP A 103 -18.94 -0.51 16.95
C TRP A 103 -18.37 0.82 16.44
N THR A 104 -18.08 1.79 17.31
CA THR A 104 -17.45 3.05 16.92
C THR A 104 -16.01 2.84 16.45
N GLN A 105 -15.26 1.98 17.15
CA GLN A 105 -13.89 1.62 16.79
C GLN A 105 -13.84 0.81 15.49
N ALA A 106 -14.75 -0.16 15.33
CA ALA A 106 -14.90 -0.94 14.11
C ALA A 106 -15.24 -0.03 12.92
N PHE A 107 -16.15 0.93 13.12
CA PHE A 107 -16.55 1.89 12.08
C PHE A 107 -15.37 2.76 11.68
N ASN A 108 -14.68 3.37 12.67
CA ASN A 108 -13.52 4.21 12.42
C ASN A 108 -12.42 3.44 11.67
N THR A 109 -12.08 2.24 12.13
CA THR A 109 -11.06 1.39 11.50
C THR A 109 -11.48 0.99 10.08
N ALA A 110 -12.74 0.61 9.87
CA ALA A 110 -13.23 0.23 8.55
C ALA A 110 -13.18 1.40 7.55
N VAL A 111 -13.69 2.58 7.93
CA VAL A 111 -13.61 3.79 7.09
C VAL A 111 -12.16 4.13 6.80
N SER A 112 -11.32 4.16 7.83
CA SER A 112 -9.91 4.51 7.77
C SER A 112 -9.13 3.69 6.72
N PHE A 113 -9.33 2.38 6.67
CA PHE A 113 -8.65 1.50 5.72
C PHE A 113 -9.26 1.58 4.31
N VAL A 114 -10.59 1.71 4.19
CA VAL A 114 -11.26 1.90 2.89
C VAL A 114 -10.86 3.24 2.25
N THR A 115 -10.63 4.27 3.06
CA THR A 115 -10.19 5.60 2.59
C THR A 115 -8.68 5.72 2.39
N ASN A 116 -7.93 4.61 2.43
CA ASN A 116 -6.47 4.59 2.28
C ASN A 116 -5.73 5.49 3.29
N THR A 117 -6.34 5.74 4.45
CA THR A 117 -5.83 6.65 5.48
C THR A 117 -5.13 5.89 6.59
N ASN A 118 -5.72 4.76 6.98
CA ASN A 118 -5.21 3.84 7.97
C ASN A 118 -4.84 4.50 9.31
N TRP A 119 -5.61 5.51 9.72
CA TRP A 119 -5.70 5.97 11.09
C TRP A 119 -5.86 4.80 12.07
N GLN A 120 -5.10 4.85 13.17
CA GLN A 120 -5.10 3.84 14.24
C GLN A 120 -5.33 4.53 15.58
N SER A 121 -6.53 4.36 16.15
CA SER A 121 -6.85 4.69 17.55
C SER A 121 -6.78 3.45 18.46
N TYR A 122 -6.06 2.42 18.02
CA TYR A 122 -5.95 1.11 18.66
C TYR A 122 -4.51 0.59 18.55
N SER A 123 -4.16 -0.38 19.40
CA SER A 123 -2.92 -1.17 19.26
C SER A 123 -3.25 -2.48 18.54
N GLY A 124 -2.57 -2.73 17.43
CA GLY A 124 -2.90 -3.87 16.54
C GLY A 124 -2.75 -5.22 17.24
N GLU A 125 -1.68 -5.40 18.00
CA GLU A 125 -1.38 -6.63 18.76
C GLU A 125 -2.32 -6.89 19.94
N ALA A 126 -2.98 -5.84 20.45
CA ALA A 126 -3.92 -5.95 21.57
C ALA A 126 -5.38 -6.01 21.13
N THR A 127 -5.71 -5.51 19.94
CA THR A 127 -7.12 -5.30 19.51
C THR A 127 -7.52 -6.19 18.33
N LEU A 128 -6.58 -6.57 17.46
CA LEU A 128 -6.90 -7.27 16.22
C LEU A 128 -6.40 -8.71 16.18
N SER A 129 -7.26 -9.61 15.70
CA SER A 129 -6.89 -10.98 15.36
C SER A 129 -6.05 -11.04 14.08
N TYR A 130 -5.36 -12.16 13.87
CA TYR A 130 -4.60 -12.36 12.62
C TYR A 130 -5.52 -12.39 11.40
N PHE A 131 -6.75 -12.91 11.55
CA PHE A 131 -7.72 -12.90 10.46
C PHE A 131 -8.13 -11.49 10.07
N SER A 132 -8.43 -10.63 11.04
CA SER A 132 -8.80 -9.23 10.76
C SER A 132 -7.67 -8.47 10.08
N GLN A 133 -6.42 -8.68 10.52
CA GLN A 133 -5.22 -8.09 9.90
C GLN A 133 -5.01 -8.60 8.46
N MET A 134 -5.11 -9.92 8.25
CA MET A 134 -4.83 -10.56 6.96
C MET A 134 -5.97 -10.43 5.95
N ALA A 135 -7.19 -10.81 6.32
CA ALA A 135 -8.34 -10.89 5.41
C ALA A 135 -9.17 -9.60 5.39
N GLY A 136 -9.03 -8.74 6.41
CA GLY A 136 -9.67 -7.43 6.47
C GLY A 136 -8.74 -6.31 6.03
N LEU A 137 -7.80 -5.95 6.90
CA LEU A 137 -6.94 -4.78 6.74
C LEU A 137 -6.03 -4.87 5.52
N THR A 138 -5.32 -6.00 5.36
CA THR A 138 -4.42 -6.19 4.21
C THR A 138 -5.18 -6.18 2.89
N VAL A 139 -6.38 -6.77 2.84
CA VAL A 139 -7.24 -6.70 1.65
C VAL A 139 -7.61 -5.26 1.33
N GLN A 140 -8.05 -4.48 2.34
CA GLN A 140 -8.32 -3.06 2.15
C GLN A 140 -7.11 -2.30 1.66
N ASN A 141 -5.91 -2.53 2.23
CA ASN A 141 -4.67 -1.89 1.79
C ASN A 141 -4.37 -2.07 0.29
N PHE A 142 -4.73 -3.22 -0.28
CA PHE A 142 -4.61 -3.45 -1.73
C PHE A 142 -5.68 -2.69 -2.50
N VAL A 143 -6.94 -2.82 -2.10
CA VAL A 143 -8.06 -2.35 -2.91
C VAL A 143 -8.30 -0.84 -2.81
N SER A 144 -7.91 -0.21 -1.70
CA SER A 144 -7.89 1.24 -1.53
C SER A 144 -6.82 1.88 -2.44
N ALA A 145 -5.60 1.33 -2.43
CA ALA A 145 -4.50 1.78 -3.28
C ALA A 145 -4.81 1.55 -4.77
N ALA A 146 -5.38 0.38 -5.11
CA ALA A 146 -5.82 0.07 -6.47
C ALA A 146 -6.95 0.99 -6.95
N THR A 147 -7.88 1.38 -6.07
CA THR A 147 -8.89 2.39 -6.37
C THR A 147 -8.24 3.72 -6.78
N GLY A 148 -7.26 4.20 -6.00
CA GLY A 148 -6.52 5.43 -6.32
C GLY A 148 -5.83 5.37 -7.69
N LEU A 149 -5.16 4.25 -7.99
CA LEU A 149 -4.52 4.03 -9.28
C LEU A 149 -5.53 3.99 -10.43
N ALA A 150 -6.67 3.31 -10.23
CA ALA A 150 -7.75 3.25 -11.22
C ALA A 150 -8.36 4.63 -11.51
N VAL A 151 -8.56 5.47 -10.48
CA VAL A 151 -9.03 6.86 -10.65
C VAL A 151 -8.02 7.69 -11.43
N LEU A 152 -6.73 7.57 -11.10
CA LEU A 152 -5.68 8.29 -11.83
C LEU A 152 -5.66 7.88 -13.31
N VAL A 153 -5.82 6.60 -13.62
CA VAL A 153 -5.89 6.11 -14.99
C VAL A 153 -7.11 6.65 -15.73
N ALA A 154 -8.28 6.64 -15.09
CA ALA A 154 -9.48 7.26 -15.65
C ALA A 154 -9.28 8.75 -15.94
N LEU A 155 -8.62 9.49 -15.04
CA LEU A 155 -8.24 10.89 -15.25
C LEU A 155 -7.27 11.06 -16.44
N CYS A 156 -6.23 10.23 -16.51
CA CYS A 156 -5.27 10.24 -17.62
C CYS A 156 -5.96 9.96 -18.97
N ARG A 157 -6.89 9.01 -19.02
CA ARG A 157 -7.71 8.73 -20.20
C ARG A 157 -8.61 9.91 -20.56
N GLY A 158 -9.24 10.55 -19.57
CA GLY A 158 -10.07 11.75 -19.77
C GLY A 158 -9.30 12.94 -20.36
N ILE A 159 -8.04 13.14 -19.94
CA ILE A 159 -7.18 14.20 -20.48
C ILE A 159 -6.65 13.86 -21.89
N SER A 160 -6.30 12.60 -22.13
CA SER A 160 -5.64 12.18 -23.37
C SER A 160 -6.58 11.87 -24.54
N ARG A 161 -7.80 11.39 -24.26
CA ARG A 161 -8.79 11.06 -25.29
C ARG A 161 -9.53 12.32 -25.77
N ARG A 162 -9.70 12.48 -27.08
CA ARG A 162 -10.45 13.60 -27.67
C ARG A 162 -11.91 13.19 -27.89
N SER A 163 -12.86 13.96 -27.35
CA SER A 163 -14.31 13.77 -27.55
C SER A 163 -14.83 12.37 -27.19
N ALA A 164 -14.15 11.64 -26.30
CA ALA A 164 -14.60 10.33 -25.85
C ALA A 164 -15.70 10.47 -24.77
N GLN A 165 -16.71 9.61 -24.84
CA GLN A 165 -17.79 9.55 -23.83
C GLN A 165 -17.50 8.53 -22.72
N THR A 166 -16.36 7.84 -22.77
CA THR A 166 -16.03 6.67 -21.96
C THR A 166 -14.61 6.73 -21.39
N LEU A 167 -14.43 6.16 -20.19
CA LEU A 167 -13.17 6.22 -19.42
C LEU A 167 -12.48 4.85 -19.26
N GLY A 168 -12.95 3.83 -19.98
CA GLY A 168 -12.53 2.44 -19.80
C GLY A 168 -13.46 1.70 -18.83
N ASN A 169 -12.93 0.79 -18.01
CA ASN A 169 -13.76 -0.08 -17.16
C ASN A 169 -13.13 -0.22 -15.77
N PHE A 170 -13.85 0.23 -14.74
CA PHE A 170 -13.36 0.25 -13.36
C PHE A 170 -12.93 -1.14 -12.87
N TRP A 171 -13.68 -2.19 -13.22
CA TRP A 171 -13.39 -3.55 -12.77
C TRP A 171 -12.10 -4.10 -13.40
N VAL A 172 -11.86 -3.74 -14.66
CA VAL A 172 -10.63 -4.07 -15.39
C VAL A 172 -9.45 -3.35 -14.77
N ASP A 173 -9.59 -2.05 -14.51
CA ASP A 173 -8.54 -1.22 -13.93
C ASP A 173 -8.20 -1.66 -12.50
N MET A 174 -9.21 -1.92 -11.66
CA MET A 174 -9.07 -2.47 -10.31
C MET A 174 -8.30 -3.81 -10.32
N THR A 175 -8.72 -4.74 -11.17
CA THR A 175 -8.08 -6.06 -11.28
C THR A 175 -6.62 -5.94 -11.70
N ARG A 176 -6.32 -5.08 -12.68
CA ARG A 176 -4.97 -4.90 -13.20
C ARG A 176 -4.07 -4.16 -12.22
N ALA A 177 -4.57 -3.12 -11.57
CA ALA A 177 -3.88 -2.39 -10.53
C ALA A 177 -3.45 -3.33 -9.39
N THR A 178 -4.35 -4.20 -8.93
CA THR A 178 -4.05 -5.17 -7.88
C THR A 178 -3.09 -6.26 -8.36
N LEU A 179 -3.43 -6.99 -9.43
CA LEU A 179 -2.70 -8.19 -9.86
C LEU A 179 -1.32 -7.88 -10.43
N TYR A 180 -1.20 -6.85 -11.26
CA TYR A 180 0.06 -6.51 -11.93
C TYR A 180 0.77 -5.34 -11.25
N GLY A 181 0.00 -4.41 -10.69
CA GLY A 181 0.54 -3.16 -10.17
C GLY A 181 1.08 -3.25 -8.74
N LEU A 182 0.37 -3.95 -7.85
CA LEU A 182 0.69 -4.00 -6.43
C LEU A 182 1.26 -5.36 -6.02
N LEU A 183 0.57 -6.44 -6.36
CA LEU A 183 0.88 -7.79 -5.85
C LEU A 183 2.33 -8.24 -6.11
N PRO A 184 2.92 -8.09 -7.32
CA PRO A 184 4.28 -8.56 -7.58
C PRO A 184 5.32 -7.78 -6.79
N LEU A 185 5.14 -6.46 -6.66
CA LEU A 185 6.04 -5.60 -5.89
C LEU A 185 5.92 -5.90 -4.38
N CYS A 186 4.69 -6.09 -3.89
CA CYS A 186 4.46 -6.44 -2.50
C CYS A 186 5.05 -7.81 -2.14
N LEU A 187 4.98 -8.79 -3.04
CA LEU A 187 5.58 -10.10 -2.82
C LEU A 187 7.11 -9.99 -2.66
N VAL A 188 7.78 -9.25 -3.55
CA VAL A 188 9.23 -9.04 -3.47
C VAL A 188 9.61 -8.31 -2.18
N LEU A 189 8.89 -7.23 -1.84
CA LEU A 189 9.16 -6.47 -0.63
C LEU A 189 8.88 -7.29 0.64
N ALA A 190 7.79 -8.03 0.70
CA ALA A 190 7.46 -8.87 1.85
C ALA A 190 8.53 -9.95 2.09
N LEU A 191 9.02 -10.61 1.04
CA LEU A 191 10.10 -11.60 1.16
C LEU A 191 11.41 -10.94 1.64
N PHE A 192 11.72 -9.75 1.14
CA PHE A 192 12.86 -8.97 1.62
C PHE A 192 12.71 -8.60 3.10
N LEU A 193 11.53 -8.16 3.54
CA LEU A 193 11.26 -7.83 4.94
C LEU A 193 11.37 -9.06 5.85
N VAL A 194 10.86 -10.22 5.42
CA VAL A 194 11.05 -11.49 6.13
C VAL A 194 12.53 -11.82 6.27
N TRP A 195 13.30 -11.67 5.18
CA TRP A 195 14.74 -11.86 5.23
C TRP A 195 15.45 -10.90 6.20
N GLN A 196 14.94 -9.67 6.35
CA GLN A 196 15.45 -8.69 7.32
C GLN A 196 15.03 -8.93 8.77
N GLY A 197 14.08 -9.84 9.03
CA GLY A 197 13.65 -10.22 10.40
C GLY A 197 12.20 -9.87 10.75
N VAL A 198 11.39 -9.41 9.80
CA VAL A 198 9.96 -9.18 10.00
C VAL A 198 9.22 -10.52 10.09
N PRO A 199 8.38 -10.77 11.11
CA PRO A 199 7.64 -12.01 11.25
C PRO A 199 6.57 -12.15 10.16
N GLN A 200 6.45 -13.38 9.64
CA GLN A 200 5.38 -13.79 8.74
C GLN A 200 4.92 -15.19 9.14
N THR A 201 4.11 -15.28 10.19
CA THR A 201 3.70 -16.56 10.79
C THR A 201 2.29 -16.51 11.38
N PHE A 202 1.67 -17.67 11.58
CA PHE A 202 0.41 -17.82 12.33
C PHE A 202 0.62 -18.43 13.73
N ALA A 203 1.87 -18.46 14.21
CA ALA A 203 2.17 -18.92 15.55
C ALA A 203 1.47 -18.08 16.63
N HIS A 204 1.20 -18.69 17.78
CA HIS A 204 0.74 -17.99 18.98
C HIS A 204 1.80 -16.99 19.46
N TYR A 205 1.39 -16.05 20.34
CA TYR A 205 2.34 -15.16 20.98
C TYR A 205 3.33 -15.96 21.83
N VAL A 206 4.59 -15.51 21.82
CA VAL A 206 5.67 -16.20 22.52
C VAL A 206 5.81 -15.58 23.90
N ASN A 207 5.73 -16.42 24.94
CA ASN A 207 6.06 -16.03 26.29
C ASN A 207 7.56 -16.23 26.51
N ALA A 208 8.27 -15.16 26.82
CA ALA A 208 9.70 -15.15 27.07
C ALA A 208 9.98 -14.71 28.51
N LEU A 209 10.84 -15.46 29.20
CA LEU A 209 11.43 -15.01 30.46
C LEU A 209 12.67 -14.17 30.13
N THR A 210 12.64 -12.90 30.51
CA THR A 210 13.76 -11.98 30.27
C THR A 210 14.99 -12.38 31.10
N LEU A 211 16.17 -11.87 30.73
CA LEU A 211 17.41 -12.11 31.49
C LEU A 211 17.33 -11.60 32.95
N GLN A 212 16.41 -10.68 33.25
CA GLN A 212 16.16 -10.15 34.59
C GLN A 212 15.09 -10.97 35.35
N GLY A 213 14.53 -12.02 34.74
CA GLY A 213 13.49 -12.86 35.35
C GLY A 213 12.07 -12.29 35.27
N ALA A 214 11.82 -11.26 34.45
CA ALA A 214 10.47 -10.74 34.19
C ALA A 214 9.83 -11.46 32.99
N ASP A 215 8.52 -11.73 33.06
CA ASP A 215 7.75 -12.27 31.94
C ASP A 215 7.49 -11.21 30.87
N GLN A 216 7.65 -11.60 29.61
CA GLN A 216 7.35 -10.79 28.44
C GLN A 216 6.55 -11.58 27.41
N VAL A 217 5.46 -10.99 26.92
CA VAL A 217 4.69 -11.53 25.80
C VAL A 217 5.14 -10.86 24.51
N ILE A 218 5.57 -11.65 23.54
CA ILE A 218 6.07 -11.19 22.25
C ILE A 218 4.98 -11.43 21.19
N PRO A 219 4.38 -10.36 20.63
CA PRO A 219 3.35 -10.51 19.63
C PRO A 219 3.95 -10.95 18.29
N LEU A 220 3.28 -11.90 17.64
CA LEU A 220 3.64 -12.43 16.32
C LEU A 220 2.46 -12.25 15.35
N GLY A 221 2.64 -12.65 14.10
CA GLY A 221 1.58 -12.63 13.11
C GLY A 221 2.10 -12.58 11.67
N PRO A 222 1.20 -12.55 10.68
CA PRO A 222 1.53 -12.40 9.26
C PRO A 222 1.86 -10.93 8.90
N ALA A 223 2.85 -10.35 9.58
CA ALA A 223 3.12 -8.91 9.52
C ALA A 223 3.76 -8.48 8.18
N ALA A 224 4.77 -9.21 7.68
CA ALA A 224 5.54 -8.80 6.49
C ALA A 224 4.66 -8.55 5.25
N SER A 225 3.63 -9.37 5.02
CA SER A 225 2.69 -9.19 3.92
C SER A 225 1.90 -7.89 4.03
N GLN A 226 1.49 -7.52 5.24
CA GLN A 226 0.73 -6.29 5.49
C GLN A 226 1.64 -5.06 5.40
N ILE A 227 2.85 -5.14 5.95
CA ILE A 227 3.85 -4.07 5.90
C ILE A 227 4.24 -3.76 4.45
N ALA A 228 4.44 -4.78 3.60
CA ALA A 228 4.80 -4.54 2.22
C ALA A 228 3.74 -3.70 1.47
N ILE A 229 2.45 -4.07 1.56
CA ILE A 229 1.39 -3.30 0.92
C ILE A 229 1.11 -1.97 1.63
N LYS A 230 1.31 -1.87 2.95
CA LYS A 230 1.07 -0.61 3.66
C LYS A 230 2.03 0.48 3.15
N GLN A 231 3.27 0.12 2.82
CA GLN A 231 4.26 1.05 2.27
C GLN A 231 4.00 1.33 0.80
N LEU A 232 3.94 0.28 -0.05
CA LEU A 232 3.77 0.46 -1.50
C LEU A 232 2.45 1.14 -1.89
N GLY A 233 1.36 0.81 -1.19
CA GLY A 233 0.04 1.41 -1.42
C GLY A 233 -0.17 2.73 -0.68
N THR A 234 0.87 3.26 -0.02
CA THR A 234 0.82 4.49 0.79
C THR A 234 -0.36 4.51 1.76
N ASN A 235 -0.62 3.36 2.39
CA ASN A 235 -1.71 3.19 3.34
C ASN A 235 -1.26 3.63 4.73
N GLY A 236 -0.14 3.09 5.21
CA GLY A 236 0.47 3.48 6.47
C GLY A 236 -0.04 2.79 7.74
N GLY A 237 -1.02 1.87 7.67
CA GLY A 237 -1.52 1.16 8.87
C GLY A 237 -0.58 0.06 9.35
N GLY A 238 -0.04 0.20 10.56
CA GLY A 238 0.88 -0.76 11.19
C GLY A 238 0.20 -2.05 11.64
N PHE A 239 0.96 -3.14 11.68
CA PHE A 239 0.49 -4.40 12.28
C PHE A 239 0.50 -4.30 13.81
N PHE A 240 1.47 -3.57 14.37
CA PHE A 240 1.64 -3.30 15.79
C PHE A 240 1.39 -1.81 16.10
N GLY A 241 1.15 -1.47 17.37
CA GLY A 241 0.70 -0.14 17.79
C GLY A 241 1.68 1.00 17.51
N VAL A 242 2.99 0.72 17.52
CA VAL A 242 4.03 1.73 17.20
C VAL A 242 4.50 1.67 15.74
N ASN A 243 3.80 0.90 14.90
CA ASN A 243 3.93 0.92 13.44
C ASN A 243 5.39 0.71 12.99
N SER A 244 5.90 1.50 12.03
CA SER A 244 7.26 1.37 11.47
C SER A 244 8.40 1.69 12.45
N ALA A 245 8.11 2.08 13.69
CA ALA A 245 9.11 2.13 14.77
C ALA A 245 9.26 0.79 15.51
N HIS A 246 8.35 -0.16 15.29
CA HIS A 246 8.39 -1.47 15.91
C HIS A 246 9.50 -2.33 15.26
N PRO A 247 10.35 -3.03 16.03
CA PRO A 247 11.42 -3.86 15.47
C PRO A 247 10.92 -4.99 14.56
N PHE A 248 9.72 -5.51 14.80
CA PHE A 248 9.07 -6.48 13.91
C PHE A 248 8.34 -5.86 12.72
N GLU A 249 8.32 -4.54 12.56
CA GLU A 249 7.90 -3.96 11.28
C GLU A 249 9.08 -3.48 10.45
N ASN A 250 10.08 -2.93 11.12
CA ASN A 250 11.24 -2.31 10.50
C ASN A 250 12.53 -2.63 11.28
N PRO A 251 13.08 -3.84 11.12
CA PRO A 251 14.15 -4.37 11.97
C PRO A 251 15.53 -3.74 11.73
N SER A 252 15.78 -3.13 10.57
CA SER A 252 17.11 -2.68 10.17
C SER A 252 17.10 -1.38 9.37
N ALA A 253 18.28 -0.75 9.24
CA ALA A 253 18.43 0.41 8.35
C ALA A 253 18.12 0.06 6.88
N TRP A 254 18.33 -1.20 6.48
CA TRP A 254 18.01 -1.68 5.14
C TRP A 254 16.51 -1.88 4.95
N SER A 255 15.79 -2.48 5.90
CA SER A 255 14.31 -2.51 5.83
C SER A 255 13.76 -1.09 5.73
N ASN A 256 14.26 -0.18 6.56
CA ASN A 256 13.81 1.21 6.56
C ASN A 256 14.05 1.90 5.22
N LEU A 257 15.24 1.73 4.62
CA LEU A 257 15.56 2.32 3.31
C LEU A 257 14.59 1.84 2.21
N PHE A 258 14.32 0.53 2.15
CA PHE A 258 13.43 -0.03 1.14
C PHE A 258 11.96 0.29 1.40
N GLU A 259 11.53 0.35 2.67
CA GLU A 259 10.19 0.82 3.05
C GLU A 259 9.98 2.29 2.66
N MET A 260 10.92 3.18 2.99
CA MET A 260 10.86 4.59 2.60
C MET A 260 10.81 4.76 1.08
N ALA A 261 11.65 4.04 0.34
CA ALA A 261 11.63 4.08 -1.13
C ALA A 261 10.29 3.59 -1.67
N SER A 262 9.70 2.57 -1.06
CA SER A 262 8.43 1.97 -1.48
C SER A 262 7.24 2.94 -1.36
N ILE A 263 7.24 3.84 -0.37
CA ILE A 263 6.18 4.85 -0.18
C ILE A 263 6.03 5.72 -1.44
N ILE A 264 7.13 6.20 -2.03
CA ILE A 264 7.05 7.17 -3.14
C ILE A 264 7.33 6.55 -4.52
N LEU A 265 7.79 5.30 -4.59
CA LEU A 265 8.11 4.63 -5.84
C LEU A 265 6.93 4.61 -6.83
N ILE A 266 5.76 4.14 -6.38
CA ILE A 266 4.56 4.07 -7.23
C ILE A 266 4.09 5.47 -7.62
N PRO A 267 3.91 6.44 -6.70
CA PRO A 267 3.58 7.82 -7.05
C PRO A 267 4.49 8.43 -8.13
N VAL A 268 5.82 8.29 -8.01
CA VAL A 268 6.76 8.82 -9.02
C VAL A 268 6.63 8.06 -10.35
N ALA A 269 6.47 6.74 -10.33
CA ALA A 269 6.23 5.95 -11.55
C ALA A 269 4.92 6.34 -12.25
N LEU A 270 3.89 6.69 -11.50
CA LEU A 270 2.61 7.13 -12.04
C LEU A 270 2.70 8.50 -12.74
N VAL A 271 3.64 9.37 -12.35
CA VAL A 271 3.93 10.60 -13.12
C VAL A 271 4.49 10.30 -14.51
N PHE A 272 5.34 9.28 -14.64
CA PHE A 272 5.78 8.80 -15.96
C PHE A 272 4.65 8.11 -16.74
N THR A 273 3.76 7.41 -16.05
CA THR A 273 2.53 6.83 -16.63
C THR A 273 1.68 7.92 -17.28
N PHE A 274 1.45 9.04 -16.58
CA PHE A 274 0.76 10.21 -17.11
C PHE A 274 1.42 10.76 -18.39
N GLY A 275 2.75 10.91 -18.39
CA GLY A 275 3.51 11.35 -19.57
C GLY A 275 3.32 10.46 -20.79
N HIS A 276 3.15 9.14 -20.59
CA HIS A 276 2.83 8.22 -21.66
C HIS A 276 1.40 8.36 -22.18
N TYR A 277 0.41 8.65 -21.31
CA TYR A 277 -0.97 8.93 -21.74
C TYR A 277 -1.05 10.20 -22.57
N VAL A 278 -0.44 11.30 -22.11
CA VAL A 278 -0.44 12.59 -22.83
C VAL A 278 0.56 12.66 -23.98
N LYS A 279 1.37 11.61 -24.17
CA LYS A 279 2.41 11.47 -25.20
C LYS A 279 3.49 12.56 -25.14
N ASP A 280 3.73 13.14 -23.96
CA ASP A 280 4.77 14.13 -23.73
C ASP A 280 5.43 13.93 -22.36
N LEU A 281 6.62 13.32 -22.35
CA LEU A 281 7.40 13.09 -21.13
C LEU A 281 7.95 14.38 -20.51
N ARG A 282 7.93 15.52 -21.23
CA ARG A 282 8.28 16.82 -20.64
C ARG A 282 7.30 17.21 -19.54
N GLN A 283 6.03 16.80 -19.66
CA GLN A 283 5.02 17.00 -18.61
C GLN A 283 5.37 16.20 -17.34
N SER A 284 5.82 14.95 -17.49
CA SER A 284 6.32 14.16 -16.35
C SER A 284 7.50 14.84 -15.66
N ARG A 285 8.45 15.37 -16.43
CA ARG A 285 9.61 16.09 -15.90
C ARG A 285 9.20 17.33 -15.13
N ALA A 286 8.24 18.10 -15.63
CA ALA A 286 7.74 19.30 -14.96
C ALA A 286 7.08 18.96 -13.61
N ILE A 287 6.22 17.93 -13.58
CA ILE A 287 5.56 17.48 -12.35
C ILE A 287 6.59 16.95 -11.34
N ILE A 288 7.52 16.09 -11.77
CA ILE A 288 8.58 15.54 -10.89
C ILE A 288 9.47 16.67 -10.35
N ALA A 289 9.84 17.66 -11.16
CA ALA A 289 10.64 18.78 -10.71
C ALA A 289 9.94 19.57 -9.60
N CYS A 290 8.63 19.82 -9.74
CA CYS A 290 7.83 20.48 -8.72
C CYS A 290 7.74 19.65 -7.43
N MET A 291 7.42 18.36 -7.55
CA MET A 291 7.37 17.44 -6.40
C MET A 291 8.71 17.35 -5.68
N LEU A 292 9.82 17.24 -6.42
CA LEU A 292 11.17 17.16 -5.88
C LEU A 292 11.56 18.46 -5.17
N ALA A 293 11.22 19.62 -5.73
CA ALA A 293 11.48 20.90 -5.08
C ALA A 293 10.77 20.99 -3.72
N LEU A 294 9.47 20.67 -3.67
CA LEU A 294 8.71 20.66 -2.42
C LEU A 294 9.25 19.64 -1.42
N PHE A 295 9.60 18.45 -1.88
CA PHE A 295 10.20 17.40 -1.05
C PHE A 295 11.53 17.84 -0.44
N LEU A 296 12.42 18.44 -1.23
CA LEU A 296 13.73 18.90 -0.74
C LEU A 296 13.61 20.06 0.23
N ILE A 297 12.68 21.00 -0.01
CA ILE A 297 12.42 22.12 0.91
C ILE A 297 11.86 21.59 2.24
N GLY A 298 10.82 20.76 2.20
CA GLY A 298 10.20 20.20 3.41
C GLY A 298 11.16 19.29 4.17
N GLY A 299 11.80 18.35 3.48
CA GLY A 299 12.77 17.42 4.09
C GLY A 299 14.00 18.14 4.63
N GLY A 300 14.54 19.12 3.92
CA GLY A 300 15.65 19.95 4.40
C GLY A 300 15.28 20.74 5.66
N THR A 301 14.06 21.29 5.72
CA THR A 301 13.56 22.02 6.89
C THR A 301 13.40 21.10 8.10
N ALA A 302 12.81 19.91 7.91
CA ALA A 302 12.65 18.92 8.97
C ALA A 302 14.00 18.44 9.52
N LEU A 303 14.95 18.10 8.64
CA LEU A 303 16.30 17.70 9.04
C LEU A 303 16.99 18.83 9.82
N TYR A 304 16.94 20.07 9.33
CA TYR A 304 17.54 21.20 10.03
C TYR A 304 16.99 21.37 11.44
N ALA A 305 15.67 21.22 11.62
CA ALA A 305 15.00 21.32 12.91
C ALA A 305 15.40 20.18 13.86
N GLU A 306 15.38 18.93 13.40
CA GLU A 306 15.74 17.75 14.22
C GLU A 306 17.22 17.70 14.61
N TYR A 307 18.10 18.31 13.82
CA TYR A 307 19.52 18.44 14.19
C TYR A 307 19.79 19.53 15.24
N GLN A 308 18.81 20.39 15.54
CA GLN A 308 18.97 21.34 16.63
C GLN A 308 18.90 20.60 17.97
N PRO A 309 19.83 20.86 18.90
CA PRO A 309 19.75 20.27 20.23
C PRO A 309 18.49 20.76 20.93
N ASN A 310 17.82 19.87 21.67
CA ASN A 310 16.74 20.30 22.54
C ASN A 310 17.34 21.18 23.66
N PRO A 311 16.98 22.47 23.76
CA PRO A 311 17.59 23.38 24.72
C PRO A 311 17.36 22.98 26.18
N THR A 312 16.39 22.10 26.46
CA THR A 312 16.15 21.56 27.81
C THR A 312 16.97 20.31 28.14
N LEU A 313 17.63 19.70 27.15
CA LEU A 313 18.49 18.52 27.30
C LEU A 313 19.99 18.88 27.28
N ASN A 314 20.34 20.16 27.23
CA ASN A 314 21.70 20.69 27.27
C ASN A 314 22.14 21.06 28.70
#